data_AF-A0A973EZ34-F1
#
_entry.id   AF-A0A973EZ34-F1
#
_cell.length_a   1.000
_cell.length_b   1.000
_cell.length_c   1.000
_cell.angle_alpha   90.00
_cell.angle_beta   90.00
_cell.angle_gamma   90.00
#
_symmetry.space_group_name_H-M   'P 1'
#
loop_
_entity.id
_entity.type
_entity.pdbx_description
1 polymer ?
#
loop_
_entity_poly.entity_id
_entity_poly.type
_entity_poly.pdbx_seq_one_letter_code
_entity_poly.pdbx_strand_id
1 'polypeptide(L)'
;MKLYRGYPVPSDRMGMLWALGSIKDLVIVEFGPEGTTRYLLESLKHYHCEAEAKIFTTMMDQDVVVLGDSGRLLRTLSEVDEKYSPEFIVVMDSSVASVIGIDTEGLCREFQPRIKARLLPVTGGGLSGIWTGGLAAAMKLLAEIAAGKRIRGGAFNILGCCADEFNHRAEAEEIRQLLQGLFGVKINCILSAKASIDDCKAMGNADVNIVLRREALAAAQILQDRFGIPSVYGRPYGLEGTLRWVKQVEEAAGLRTDWESLAGRLARLKALIAGVKAAASSKSPKAVVIGGHPDTVIGLRSFIEDELGLPVHCYSSV
;
A
#
# COMPACT_ATOMS: atom_id res chain seq x y z
N MET A 1 9.65 19.10 -24.69
CA MET A 1 8.95 19.36 -23.41
C MET A 1 7.50 19.71 -23.75
N LYS A 2 6.51 18.95 -23.25
CA LYS A 2 5.08 19.29 -23.46
C LYS A 2 4.68 20.35 -22.43
N LEU A 3 3.86 21.32 -22.83
CA LEU A 3 3.26 22.28 -21.90
C LEU A 3 2.35 21.49 -20.93
N TYR A 4 2.64 21.52 -19.63
CA TYR A 4 1.83 20.88 -18.60
C TYR A 4 1.04 21.95 -17.85
N ARG A 5 -0.30 21.89 -17.93
CA ARG A 5 -1.22 22.82 -17.23
C ARG A 5 -2.00 22.11 -16.10
N GLY A 6 -2.01 20.79 -16.08
CA GLY A 6 -2.67 19.99 -15.03
C GLY A 6 -1.72 19.65 -13.87
N TYR A 7 -2.27 19.04 -12.82
CA TYR A 7 -1.46 18.47 -11.75
C TYR A 7 -0.53 17.39 -12.33
N PRO A 8 0.77 17.43 -12.01
CA PRO A 8 1.69 16.42 -12.50
C PRO A 8 1.33 15.05 -11.92
N VAL A 9 1.50 14.02 -12.75
CA VAL A 9 1.45 12.62 -12.30
C VAL A 9 2.51 12.45 -11.20
N PRO A 10 2.14 11.98 -9.99
CA PRO A 10 3.10 11.76 -8.92
C PRO A 10 4.16 10.72 -9.30
N SER A 11 5.40 10.93 -8.86
CA SER A 11 6.51 10.02 -9.16
C SER A 11 6.44 8.71 -8.38
N ASP A 12 7.19 7.72 -8.84
CA ASP A 12 7.48 6.49 -8.08
C ASP A 12 7.99 6.77 -6.66
N ARG A 13 8.88 7.74 -6.46
CA ARG A 13 9.33 8.17 -5.12
C ARG A 13 8.15 8.57 -4.22
N MET A 14 7.19 9.34 -4.73
CA MET A 14 6.00 9.72 -3.95
C MET A 14 5.19 8.49 -3.56
N GLY A 15 4.99 7.55 -4.50
CA GLY A 15 4.33 6.28 -4.22
C GLY A 15 5.03 5.47 -3.12
N MET A 16 6.36 5.36 -3.18
CA MET A 16 7.12 4.66 -2.14
C MET A 16 6.91 5.29 -0.77
N LEU A 17 6.97 6.62 -0.70
CA LEU A 17 6.84 7.35 0.55
C LEU A 17 5.42 7.30 1.12
N TRP A 18 4.38 7.21 0.29
CA TRP A 18 3.01 6.99 0.77
C TRP A 18 2.84 5.60 1.44
N ALA A 19 3.45 4.57 0.86
CA ALA A 19 3.41 3.22 1.41
C ALA A 19 4.30 3.05 2.65
N LEU A 20 5.56 3.51 2.59
CA LEU A 20 6.54 3.40 3.68
C LEU A 20 6.23 4.37 4.83
N GLY A 21 5.79 5.59 4.51
CA GLY A 21 5.44 6.61 5.50
C GLY A 21 4.28 6.19 6.41
N SER A 22 3.49 5.19 6.00
CA SER A 22 2.38 4.63 6.76
C SER A 22 2.78 3.50 7.72
N ILE A 23 4.08 3.16 7.81
CA ILE A 23 4.61 2.09 8.67
C ILE A 23 5.15 2.68 9.97
N LYS A 24 4.59 2.23 11.09
CA LYS A 24 5.05 2.62 12.44
C LYS A 24 6.44 2.05 12.71
N ASP A 25 7.21 2.82 13.48
CA ASP A 25 8.57 2.47 13.93
C ASP A 25 9.61 2.37 12.80
N LEU A 26 9.20 2.55 11.55
CA LEU A 26 10.11 2.71 10.42
C LEU A 26 10.75 4.09 10.46
N VAL A 27 12.05 4.13 10.17
CA VAL A 27 12.77 5.39 9.92
C VAL A 27 13.13 5.49 8.45
N ILE A 28 12.85 6.65 7.86
CA ILE A 28 13.21 6.98 6.49
C ILE A 28 14.17 8.17 6.52
N VAL A 29 15.34 8.02 5.93
CA VAL A 29 16.32 9.10 5.75
C VAL A 29 16.43 9.40 4.26
N GLU A 30 15.95 10.57 3.86
CA GLU A 30 16.12 11.06 2.50
C GLU A 30 17.49 11.76 2.34
N PHE A 31 18.30 11.29 1.40
CA PHE A 31 19.49 11.99 0.95
C PHE A 31 19.10 13.06 -0.08
N GLY A 32 18.82 14.27 0.41
CA GLY A 32 18.31 15.33 -0.44
C GLY A 32 17.98 16.65 0.26
N PRO A 33 17.43 17.62 -0.50
CA PRO A 33 17.02 18.91 0.04
C PRO A 33 15.73 18.82 0.86
N GLU A 34 15.61 19.64 1.90
CA GLU A 34 14.48 19.65 2.84
C GLU A 34 13.10 19.79 2.17
N GLY A 35 13.01 20.61 1.11
CA GLY A 35 11.73 20.91 0.45
C GLY A 35 11.02 19.67 -0.10
N THR A 36 11.77 18.67 -0.56
CA THR A 36 11.21 17.44 -1.14
C THR A 36 10.58 16.54 -0.06
N THR A 37 11.20 16.45 1.11
CA THR A 37 10.66 15.76 2.29
C THR A 37 9.44 16.48 2.83
N ARG A 38 9.45 17.82 2.86
CA ARG A 38 8.30 18.60 3.33
C ARG A 38 7.09 18.45 2.41
N TYR A 39 7.31 18.42 1.10
CA TYR A 39 6.25 18.18 0.13
C TYR A 39 5.54 16.84 0.35
N LEU A 40 6.28 15.78 0.69
CA LEU A 40 5.70 14.50 1.07
C LEU A 40 4.76 14.65 2.27
N LEU A 41 5.25 15.24 3.37
CA LEU A 41 4.48 15.34 4.61
C LEU A 41 3.17 16.11 4.39
N GLU A 42 3.22 17.17 3.59
CA GLU A 42 2.01 17.92 3.20
C GLU A 42 1.09 17.11 2.29
N SER A 43 1.62 16.26 1.40
CA SER A 43 0.80 15.38 0.56
C SER A 43 -0.01 14.36 1.38
N LEU A 44 0.59 13.77 2.41
CA LEU A 44 -0.12 12.83 3.29
C LEU A 44 -1.27 13.52 4.05
N LYS A 45 -1.03 14.76 4.53
CA LYS A 45 -2.08 15.56 5.18
C LYS A 45 -3.25 15.84 4.25
N HIS A 46 -2.99 16.07 2.96
CA HIS A 46 -4.03 16.26 1.97
C HIS A 46 -4.93 15.02 1.81
N TYR A 47 -4.38 13.83 2.01
CA TYR A 47 -5.13 12.57 2.06
C TYR A 47 -5.72 12.25 3.44
N HIS A 48 -5.80 13.24 4.34
CA HIS A 48 -6.23 13.07 5.73
C HIS A 48 -5.44 11.99 6.49
N CYS A 49 -4.16 11.87 6.14
CA CYS A 49 -3.22 10.95 6.75
C CYS A 49 -2.05 11.71 7.38
N GLU A 50 -1.42 11.10 8.37
CA GLU A 50 -0.15 11.56 8.92
C GLU A 50 0.89 10.48 8.68
N ALA A 51 2.15 10.89 8.57
CA ALA A 51 3.26 9.94 8.52
C ALA A 51 3.36 9.24 9.88
N GLU A 52 3.25 7.92 9.86
CA GLU A 52 3.47 7.06 11.03
C GLU A 52 4.98 6.76 11.17
N ALA A 53 5.72 6.74 10.05
CA ALA A 53 7.17 6.62 10.02
C ALA A 53 7.83 7.93 10.45
N LYS A 54 9.02 7.84 11.05
CA LYS A 54 9.87 9.01 11.31
C LYS A 54 10.69 9.31 10.06
N ILE A 55 10.48 10.49 9.49
CA ILE A 55 11.11 10.89 8.23
C ILE A 55 12.11 12.01 8.49
N PHE A 56 13.35 11.78 8.09
CA PHE A 56 14.46 12.73 8.19
C PHE A 56 15.02 13.02 6.80
N THR A 57 15.76 14.12 6.72
CA THR A 57 16.46 14.55 5.52
C THR A 57 17.87 14.96 5.89
N THR A 58 18.83 14.75 5.00
CA THR A 58 20.20 15.21 5.21
C THR A 58 20.37 16.71 4.99
N MET A 59 19.31 17.43 4.60
CA MET A 59 19.36 18.85 4.26
C MET A 59 20.52 19.13 3.28
N MET A 60 20.50 18.44 2.14
CA MET A 60 21.49 18.61 1.07
C MET A 60 21.51 20.07 0.61
N ASP A 61 22.69 20.67 0.58
CA ASP A 61 22.97 22.01 0.09
C ASP A 61 23.89 21.98 -1.14
N GLN A 62 24.29 23.16 -1.61
CA GLN A 62 25.14 23.29 -2.79
C GLN A 62 26.50 22.58 -2.62
N ASP A 63 27.07 22.56 -1.42
CA ASP A 63 28.38 21.94 -1.19
C ASP A 63 28.29 20.43 -1.34
N VAL A 64 27.23 19.80 -0.80
CA VAL A 64 26.99 18.36 -1.00
C VAL A 64 26.76 18.05 -2.49
N VAL A 65 26.05 18.90 -3.21
CA VAL A 65 25.78 18.71 -4.64
C VAL A 65 27.05 18.83 -5.49
N VAL A 66 27.93 19.79 -5.19
CA VAL A 66 29.14 20.07 -5.99
C VAL A 66 30.29 19.13 -5.61
N LEU A 67 30.48 18.87 -4.32
CA LEU A 67 31.62 18.12 -3.80
C LEU A 67 31.30 16.64 -3.54
N GLY A 68 30.02 16.27 -3.49
CA GLY A 68 29.60 14.89 -3.22
C GLY A 68 29.88 14.43 -1.78
N ASP A 69 29.73 15.32 -0.77
CA ASP A 69 29.97 14.96 0.65
C ASP A 69 28.98 13.92 1.16
N SER A 70 29.30 12.64 0.96
CA SER A 70 28.58 11.49 1.52
C SER A 70 28.72 11.39 3.05
N GLY A 71 29.69 12.10 3.64
CA GLY A 71 29.87 12.17 5.09
C GLY A 71 28.66 12.77 5.79
N ARG A 72 27.89 13.63 5.13
CA ARG A 72 26.63 14.16 5.69
C ARG A 72 25.59 13.05 5.88
N LEU A 73 25.48 12.15 4.92
CA LEU A 73 24.58 10.99 5.03
C LEU A 73 24.99 10.10 6.20
N LEU A 74 26.28 9.77 6.33
CA LEU A 74 26.77 8.98 7.47
C LEU A 74 26.45 9.64 8.82
N ARG A 75 26.72 10.94 8.96
CA ARG A 75 26.42 11.68 10.21
C ARG A 75 24.93 11.62 10.56
N THR A 76 24.05 11.86 9.58
CA THR A 76 22.60 11.78 9.79
C THR A 76 22.16 10.36 10.17
N LEU A 77 22.67 9.33 9.49
CA LEU A 77 22.36 7.94 9.82
C LEU A 77 22.81 7.57 11.23
N SER A 78 24.03 7.96 11.63
CA SER A 78 24.55 7.71 12.99
C SER A 78 23.70 8.40 14.06
N GLU A 79 23.35 9.67 13.87
CA GLU A 79 22.50 10.40 14.82
C GLU A 79 21.13 9.75 14.98
N VAL A 80 20.52 9.33 13.87
CA VAL A 80 19.23 8.66 13.87
C VAL A 80 19.29 7.29 14.56
N ASP A 81 20.33 6.50 14.28
CA ASP A 81 20.55 5.18 14.87
C ASP A 81 20.76 5.28 16.40
N GLU A 82 21.57 6.24 16.85
CA GLU A 82 21.83 6.49 18.26
C GLU A 82 20.58 6.97 19.00
N LYS A 83 19.83 7.91 18.41
CA LYS A 83 18.70 8.57 19.09
C LYS A 83 17.43 7.72 19.11
N TYR A 84 17.17 6.97 18.03
CA TYR A 84 15.92 6.24 17.86
C TYR A 84 16.08 4.72 17.91
N SER A 85 17.30 4.21 17.76
CA SER A 85 17.60 2.76 17.74
C SER A 85 16.61 1.93 16.91
N PRO A 86 16.33 2.32 15.64
CA PRO A 86 15.39 1.60 14.80
C PRO A 86 15.97 0.25 14.36
N GLU A 87 15.12 -0.71 14.02
CA GLU A 87 15.57 -2.00 13.46
C GLU A 87 15.97 -1.85 11.98
N PHE A 88 15.26 -1.00 11.24
CA PHE A 88 15.49 -0.73 9.82
C PHE A 88 15.50 0.79 9.56
N ILE A 89 16.44 1.23 8.73
CA ILE A 89 16.46 2.59 8.17
C ILE A 89 16.36 2.46 6.64
N VAL A 90 15.30 3.02 6.06
CA VAL A 90 15.23 3.21 4.61
C VAL A 90 16.04 4.43 4.24
N VAL A 91 17.05 4.22 3.38
CA VAL A 91 17.90 5.30 2.86
C VAL A 91 17.45 5.59 1.43
N MET A 92 16.85 6.75 1.22
CA MET A 92 16.17 7.08 -0.03
C MET A 92 16.87 8.22 -0.77
N ASP A 93 17.08 8.05 -2.06
CA ASP A 93 17.56 9.12 -2.92
C ASP A 93 16.48 10.18 -3.18
N SER A 94 16.90 11.45 -3.13
CA SER A 94 16.16 12.51 -3.78
C SER A 94 16.44 12.56 -5.28
N SER A 95 15.63 13.29 -6.03
CA SER A 95 15.88 13.53 -7.47
C SER A 95 17.24 14.16 -7.73
N VAL A 96 17.70 15.05 -6.84
CA VAL A 96 19.03 15.67 -6.95
C VAL A 96 20.13 14.63 -6.75
N ALA A 97 20.04 13.80 -5.71
CA ALA A 97 21.01 12.75 -5.43
C ALA A 97 21.12 11.75 -6.59
N SER A 98 19.99 11.36 -7.19
CA SER A 98 19.99 10.47 -8.34
C SER A 98 20.57 11.12 -9.61
N VAL A 99 20.32 12.41 -9.85
CA VAL A 99 20.86 13.11 -11.05
C VAL A 99 22.38 13.26 -10.99
N ILE A 100 22.94 13.58 -9.82
CA ILE A 100 24.40 13.70 -9.66
C ILE A 100 25.10 12.33 -9.57
N GLY A 101 24.34 11.23 -9.55
CA GLY A 101 24.86 9.87 -9.64
C GLY A 101 25.43 9.33 -8.33
N ILE A 102 24.84 9.68 -7.18
CA ILE A 102 25.24 9.11 -5.89
C ILE A 102 24.93 7.60 -5.88
N ASP A 103 25.94 6.78 -5.56
CA ASP A 103 25.78 5.34 -5.32
C ASP A 103 25.30 5.08 -3.89
N THR A 104 24.02 5.33 -3.63
CA THR A 104 23.43 5.13 -2.29
C THR A 104 23.47 3.69 -1.83
N GLU A 105 23.40 2.71 -2.73
CA GLU A 105 23.58 1.32 -2.38
C GLU A 105 25.02 1.04 -1.91
N GLY A 106 26.02 1.57 -2.63
CA GLY A 106 27.42 1.51 -2.24
C GLY A 106 27.69 2.16 -0.89
N LEU A 107 27.16 3.36 -0.68
CA LEU A 107 27.27 4.07 0.60
C LEU A 107 26.59 3.29 1.74
N CYS A 108 25.41 2.71 1.51
CA CYS A 108 24.76 1.87 2.52
C CYS A 108 25.63 0.65 2.87
N ARG A 109 26.26 0.00 1.89
CA ARG A 109 27.20 -1.12 2.15
C ARG A 109 28.43 -0.68 2.94
N GLU A 110 29.00 0.48 2.60
CA GLU A 110 30.16 1.06 3.28
C GLU A 110 29.83 1.46 4.73
N PHE A 111 28.65 2.05 4.96
CA PHE A 111 28.26 2.60 6.25
C PHE A 111 27.64 1.57 7.19
N GLN A 112 27.14 0.44 6.66
CA GLN A 112 26.47 -0.60 7.46
C GLN A 112 27.27 -1.05 8.70
N PRO A 113 28.61 -1.24 8.69
CA PRO A 113 29.36 -1.63 9.89
C PRO A 113 29.33 -0.59 11.02
N ARG A 114 28.98 0.67 10.72
CA ARG A 114 28.93 1.78 11.68
C ARG A 114 27.51 2.05 12.20
N ILE A 115 26.49 1.42 11.61
CA ILE A 115 25.07 1.64 11.91
C ILE A 115 24.45 0.32 12.37
N LYS A 116 23.78 0.31 13.53
CA LYS A 116 23.18 -0.91 14.09
C LYS A 116 21.94 -1.32 13.30
N ALA A 117 21.09 -0.35 12.94
CA ALA A 117 19.94 -0.61 12.10
C ALA A 117 20.35 -1.18 10.73
N ARG A 118 19.54 -2.09 10.19
CA ARG A 118 19.75 -2.57 8.82
C ARG A 118 19.37 -1.47 7.84
N LEU A 119 20.33 -1.09 6.98
CA LEU A 119 20.12 -0.08 5.95
C LEU A 119 19.42 -0.72 4.73
N LEU A 120 18.35 -0.08 4.28
CA LEU A 120 17.56 -0.49 3.13
C LEU A 120 17.65 0.61 2.05
N PRO A 121 18.58 0.51 1.09
CA PRO A 121 18.74 1.53 0.06
C PRO A 121 17.55 1.52 -0.90
N VAL A 122 17.11 2.71 -1.28
CA VAL A 122 16.07 2.96 -2.28
C VAL A 122 16.58 4.02 -3.25
N THR A 123 16.77 3.63 -4.51
CA THR A 123 17.38 4.45 -5.55
C THR A 123 16.37 4.92 -6.60
N GLY A 124 16.79 5.87 -7.45
CA GLY A 124 16.02 6.32 -8.62
C GLY A 124 15.33 7.68 -8.46
N GLY A 125 15.23 8.20 -7.24
CA GLY A 125 15.00 9.63 -6.96
C GLY A 125 13.68 10.23 -7.46
N GLY A 126 12.71 9.43 -7.92
CA GLY A 126 11.48 9.97 -8.49
C GLY A 126 11.45 10.06 -10.02
N LEU A 127 12.47 9.53 -10.72
CA LEU A 127 12.69 9.80 -12.14
C LEU A 127 12.43 8.59 -13.04
N SER A 128 12.22 7.40 -12.47
CA SER A 128 12.17 6.14 -13.22
C SER A 128 10.74 5.67 -13.54
N GLY A 129 9.73 6.26 -12.90
CA GLY A 129 8.34 5.87 -13.12
C GLY A 129 7.34 6.75 -12.40
N ILE A 130 6.12 6.24 -12.32
CA ILE A 130 4.97 6.87 -11.68
C ILE A 130 4.68 6.21 -10.33
N TRP A 131 3.81 6.83 -9.53
CA TRP A 131 3.53 6.40 -8.16
C TRP A 131 3.12 4.94 -8.00
N THR A 132 2.45 4.32 -8.97
CA THR A 132 2.05 2.90 -8.90
C THR A 132 3.26 1.97 -8.84
N GLY A 133 4.32 2.26 -9.61
CA GLY A 133 5.59 1.53 -9.55
C GLY A 133 6.27 1.71 -8.19
N GLY A 134 6.19 2.91 -7.64
CA GLY A 134 6.67 3.22 -6.29
C GLY A 134 5.95 2.44 -5.19
N LEU A 135 4.62 2.41 -5.23
CA LEU A 135 3.80 1.64 -4.29
C LEU A 135 4.16 0.15 -4.33
N ALA A 136 4.30 -0.41 -5.53
CA ALA A 136 4.71 -1.79 -5.72
C ALA A 136 6.12 -2.07 -5.16
N ALA A 137 7.08 -1.18 -5.42
CA ALA A 137 8.45 -1.29 -4.92
C ALA A 137 8.51 -1.22 -3.39
N ALA A 138 7.77 -0.31 -2.77
CA ALA A 138 7.69 -0.19 -1.32
C ALA A 138 7.06 -1.43 -0.66
N MET A 139 5.96 -1.95 -1.21
CA MET A 139 5.34 -3.17 -0.67
C MET A 139 6.25 -4.38 -0.83
N LYS A 140 6.97 -4.47 -1.96
CA LYS A 140 7.99 -5.50 -2.18
C LYS A 140 9.09 -5.42 -1.11
N LEU A 141 9.63 -4.23 -0.86
CA LEU A 141 10.63 -4.01 0.19
C LEU A 141 10.13 -4.45 1.58
N LEU A 142 8.87 -4.11 1.91
CA LEU A 142 8.26 -4.52 3.19
C LEU A 142 8.02 -6.03 3.27
N ALA A 143 7.66 -6.69 2.16
CA ALA A 143 7.53 -8.14 2.09
C ALA A 143 8.88 -8.88 2.22
N GLU A 144 9.99 -8.24 1.82
CA GLU A 144 11.33 -8.79 2.03
C GLU A 144 11.74 -8.78 3.52
N ILE A 145 11.22 -7.84 4.31
CA ILE A 145 11.40 -7.80 5.78
C ILE A 145 10.64 -8.94 6.49
N ALA A 146 9.60 -9.50 5.86
CA ALA A 146 8.82 -10.58 6.45
C ALA A 146 9.71 -11.75 6.92
N ALA A 147 9.31 -12.34 8.03
CA ALA A 147 10.01 -13.44 8.69
C ALA A 147 9.01 -14.48 9.19
N GLY A 148 9.52 -15.51 9.87
CA GLY A 148 8.70 -16.57 10.44
C GLY A 148 8.48 -17.74 9.47
N LYS A 149 7.40 -18.49 9.70
CA LYS A 149 7.04 -19.67 8.92
C LYS A 149 5.52 -19.76 8.90
N ARG A 150 4.95 -20.18 7.77
CA ARG A 150 3.50 -20.37 7.65
C ARG A 150 2.99 -21.28 8.77
N ILE A 151 2.19 -20.73 9.67
CA ILE A 151 1.53 -21.44 10.76
C ILE A 151 0.05 -21.51 10.42
N ARG A 152 -0.50 -22.72 10.31
CA ARG A 152 -1.95 -22.91 10.22
C ARG A 152 -2.57 -22.59 11.57
N GLY A 153 -3.15 -21.41 11.67
CA GLY A 153 -3.67 -20.86 12.93
C GLY A 153 -4.81 -19.88 12.76
N GLY A 154 -5.33 -19.72 11.53
CA GLY A 154 -6.38 -18.76 11.23
C GLY A 154 -5.85 -17.33 11.26
N ALA A 155 -4.74 -17.04 10.60
CA ALA A 155 -4.17 -15.69 10.55
C ALA A 155 -3.98 -15.21 9.11
N PHE A 156 -4.54 -14.07 8.71
CA PHE A 156 -4.40 -13.52 7.35
C PHE A 156 -3.59 -12.22 7.34
N ASN A 157 -3.08 -11.85 6.17
CA ASN A 157 -2.59 -10.49 5.90
C ASN A 157 -3.52 -9.79 4.92
N ILE A 158 -3.60 -8.47 5.00
CA ILE A 158 -4.25 -7.61 4.00
C ILE A 158 -3.16 -6.74 3.37
N LEU A 159 -3.03 -6.82 2.05
CA LEU A 159 -2.00 -6.15 1.27
C LEU A 159 -2.64 -5.16 0.31
N GLY A 160 -2.01 -4.00 0.17
CA GLY A 160 -2.41 -3.01 -0.83
C GLY A 160 -3.31 -1.89 -0.33
N CYS A 161 -3.34 -1.60 0.97
CA CYS A 161 -4.06 -0.45 1.52
C CYS A 161 -3.13 0.77 1.52
N CYS A 162 -3.42 1.83 0.77
CA CYS A 162 -2.49 2.94 0.61
C CYS A 162 -3.16 4.32 0.64
N ALA A 163 -2.38 5.32 1.06
CA ALA A 163 -2.84 6.69 1.26
C ALA A 163 -3.32 7.41 -0.02
N ASP A 164 -2.95 6.92 -1.21
CA ASP A 164 -3.43 7.48 -2.48
C ASP A 164 -4.92 7.21 -2.72
N GLU A 165 -5.52 6.27 -2.00
CA GLU A 165 -6.93 5.94 -2.11
C GLU A 165 -7.75 6.55 -0.97
N PHE A 166 -8.87 7.17 -1.36
CA PHE A 166 -9.83 7.75 -0.43
C PHE A 166 -10.34 6.68 0.55
N ASN A 167 -10.33 7.01 1.85
CA ASN A 167 -10.81 6.12 2.91
C ASN A 167 -10.15 4.72 2.98
N HIS A 168 -8.96 4.52 2.40
CA HIS A 168 -8.26 3.22 2.41
C HIS A 168 -8.17 2.57 3.80
N ARG A 169 -7.99 3.35 4.88
CA ARG A 169 -7.96 2.84 6.27
C ARG A 169 -9.31 2.27 6.71
N ALA A 170 -10.41 2.94 6.37
CA ALA A 170 -11.76 2.49 6.70
C ALA A 170 -12.16 1.27 5.86
N GLU A 171 -11.77 1.24 4.59
CA GLU A 171 -12.00 0.06 3.73
C GLU A 171 -11.21 -1.16 4.23
N ALA A 172 -9.94 -0.98 4.63
CA ALA A 172 -9.14 -2.05 5.20
C ALA A 172 -9.74 -2.59 6.51
N GLU A 173 -10.28 -1.70 7.33
CA GLU A 173 -10.97 -2.03 8.57
C GLU A 173 -12.25 -2.82 8.32
N GLU A 174 -13.07 -2.43 7.33
CA GLU A 174 -14.26 -3.20 6.96
C GLU A 174 -13.91 -4.60 6.46
N ILE A 175 -12.86 -4.73 5.66
CA ILE A 175 -12.37 -6.03 5.19
C ILE A 175 -11.86 -6.88 6.37
N ARG A 176 -11.14 -6.28 7.33
CA ARG A 176 -10.74 -6.95 8.57
C ARG A 176 -11.95 -7.49 9.34
N GLN A 177 -12.96 -6.64 9.58
CA GLN A 177 -14.17 -7.03 10.30
C GLN A 177 -14.94 -8.13 9.57
N LEU A 178 -15.03 -8.06 8.24
CA LEU A 178 -15.66 -9.07 7.42
C LEU A 178 -14.96 -10.43 7.57
N LEU A 179 -13.63 -10.47 7.39
CA LEU A 179 -12.85 -11.70 7.49
C LEU A 179 -12.93 -12.29 8.91
N GLN A 180 -12.84 -11.45 9.94
CA GLN A 180 -13.00 -11.88 11.33
C GLN A 180 -14.39 -12.42 11.62
N GLY A 181 -15.44 -11.74 11.15
CA GLY A 181 -16.83 -12.15 11.39
C GLY A 181 -17.20 -13.44 10.66
N LEU A 182 -16.66 -13.67 9.46
CA LEU A 182 -16.96 -14.87 8.67
C LEU A 182 -16.12 -16.09 9.08
N PHE A 183 -14.85 -15.88 9.43
CA PHE A 183 -13.88 -16.96 9.56
C PHE A 183 -13.21 -17.06 10.93
N GLY A 184 -13.42 -16.09 11.82
CA GLY A 184 -12.75 -16.05 13.13
C GLY A 184 -11.23 -15.86 13.04
N VAL A 185 -10.72 -15.35 11.91
CA VAL A 185 -9.28 -15.22 11.67
C VAL A 185 -8.68 -13.97 12.32
N LYS A 186 -7.43 -14.03 12.76
CA LYS A 186 -6.64 -12.86 13.13
C LYS A 186 -6.10 -12.19 11.86
N ILE A 187 -6.02 -10.85 11.84
CA ILE A 187 -5.23 -10.14 10.83
C ILE A 187 -3.87 -9.79 11.43
N ASN A 188 -2.79 -10.32 10.85
CA ASN A 188 -1.42 -10.08 11.32
C ASN A 188 -0.92 -8.72 10.87
N CYS A 189 -1.17 -8.36 9.61
CA CYS A 189 -0.69 -7.12 9.02
C CYS A 189 -1.73 -6.56 8.05
N ILE A 190 -1.95 -5.25 8.12
CA ILE A 190 -2.63 -4.47 7.09
C ILE A 190 -1.57 -3.56 6.46
N LEU A 191 -0.91 -4.07 5.43
CA LEU A 191 0.27 -3.45 4.86
C LEU A 191 -0.06 -2.05 4.32
N SER A 192 0.74 -1.07 4.75
CA SER A 192 0.60 0.35 4.40
C SER A 192 -0.66 1.04 4.93
N ALA A 193 -1.38 0.46 5.89
CA ALA A 193 -2.42 1.14 6.66
C ALA A 193 -2.27 0.88 8.17
N LYS A 194 -1.37 1.63 8.81
CA LYS A 194 -1.04 1.59 10.26
C LYS A 194 -0.32 0.31 10.75
N ALA A 195 0.28 -0.46 9.85
CA ALA A 195 1.16 -1.57 10.22
C ALA A 195 2.45 -1.06 10.90
N SER A 196 2.97 -1.84 11.84
CA SER A 196 4.31 -1.68 12.41
C SER A 196 5.33 -2.55 11.69
N ILE A 197 6.62 -2.33 11.97
CA ILE A 197 7.69 -3.25 11.53
C ILE A 197 7.47 -4.67 12.06
N ASP A 198 6.95 -4.81 13.28
CA ASP A 198 6.63 -6.13 13.85
C ASP A 198 5.50 -6.83 13.08
N ASP A 199 4.47 -6.09 12.66
CA ASP A 199 3.40 -6.63 11.81
C ASP A 199 3.95 -7.07 10.45
N CYS A 200 4.84 -6.27 9.84
CA CYS A 200 5.52 -6.63 8.60
C CYS A 200 6.35 -7.92 8.74
N LYS A 201 7.11 -8.07 9.83
CA LYS A 201 7.85 -9.31 10.13
C LYS A 201 6.91 -10.50 10.32
N ALA A 202 5.75 -10.29 10.95
CA ALA A 202 4.77 -11.35 11.20
C ALA A 202 4.01 -11.83 9.95
N MET A 203 4.17 -11.17 8.79
CA MET A 203 3.49 -11.56 7.56
C MET A 203 3.76 -13.01 7.14
N GLY A 204 4.95 -13.54 7.41
CA GLY A 204 5.31 -14.93 7.06
C GLY A 204 4.57 -16.01 7.88
N ASN A 205 3.81 -15.63 8.92
CA ASN A 205 3.03 -16.54 9.75
C ASN A 205 1.56 -16.68 9.31
N ALA A 206 1.15 -16.05 8.20
CA ALA A 206 -0.22 -16.08 7.73
C ALA A 206 -0.59 -17.34 6.94
N ASP A 207 -1.88 -17.65 6.91
CA ASP A 207 -2.52 -18.70 6.12
C ASP A 207 -2.87 -18.25 4.71
N VAL A 208 -3.28 -16.98 4.55
CA VAL A 208 -3.69 -16.37 3.27
C VAL A 208 -3.29 -14.90 3.25
N ASN A 209 -2.84 -14.42 2.08
CA ASN A 209 -2.67 -13.01 1.77
C ASN A 209 -3.86 -12.48 0.97
N ILE A 210 -4.58 -11.52 1.53
CA ILE A 210 -5.63 -10.79 0.82
C ILE A 210 -4.99 -9.63 0.06
N VAL A 211 -5.15 -9.58 -1.25
CA VAL A 211 -4.55 -8.56 -2.11
C VAL A 211 -5.65 -7.68 -2.70
N LEU A 212 -5.67 -6.40 -2.33
CA LEU A 212 -6.75 -5.47 -2.71
C LEU A 212 -6.44 -4.64 -3.95
N ARG A 213 -5.17 -4.59 -4.38
CA ARG A 213 -4.72 -3.88 -5.57
C ARG A 213 -3.55 -4.58 -6.25
N ARG A 214 -3.42 -4.37 -7.55
CA ARG A 214 -2.39 -4.99 -8.39
C ARG A 214 -0.95 -4.72 -7.93
N GLU A 215 -0.66 -3.54 -7.38
CA GLU A 215 0.68 -3.16 -6.93
C GLU A 215 1.20 -4.07 -5.80
N ALA A 216 0.28 -4.66 -5.03
CA ALA A 216 0.61 -5.60 -3.96
C ALA A 216 0.87 -7.04 -4.45
N LEU A 217 0.63 -7.36 -5.73
CA LEU A 217 0.83 -8.71 -6.26
C LEU A 217 2.29 -9.16 -6.17
N ALA A 218 3.25 -8.27 -6.41
CA ALA A 218 4.67 -8.59 -6.30
C ALA A 218 5.06 -8.92 -4.84
N ALA A 219 4.51 -8.19 -3.88
CA ALA A 219 4.69 -8.48 -2.45
C ALA A 219 4.06 -9.83 -2.06
N ALA A 220 2.85 -10.11 -2.56
CA ALA A 220 2.19 -11.39 -2.33
C ALA A 220 2.98 -12.57 -2.93
N GLN A 221 3.58 -12.39 -4.12
CA GLN A 221 4.43 -13.38 -4.75
C GLN A 221 5.67 -13.70 -3.89
N ILE A 222 6.32 -12.69 -3.31
CA ILE A 222 7.45 -12.91 -2.39
C ILE A 222 7.02 -13.74 -1.18
N LEU A 223 5.85 -13.45 -0.60
CA LEU A 223 5.34 -14.21 0.53
C LEU A 223 4.94 -15.64 0.15
N GLN A 224 4.45 -15.84 -1.07
CA GLN A 224 4.18 -17.17 -1.63
C GLN A 224 5.48 -17.95 -1.85
N ASP A 225 6.51 -17.34 -2.44
CA ASP A 225 7.78 -18.02 -2.76
C ASP A 225 8.57 -18.37 -1.50
N ARG A 226 8.59 -17.48 -0.50
CA ARG A 226 9.38 -17.66 0.73
C ARG A 226 8.68 -18.52 1.77
N PHE A 227 7.36 -18.39 1.91
CA PHE A 227 6.59 -18.99 3.00
C PHE A 227 5.47 -19.92 2.54
N GLY A 228 5.21 -20.03 1.24
CA GLY A 228 4.15 -20.88 0.70
C GLY A 228 2.74 -20.37 1.00
N ILE A 229 2.56 -19.06 1.22
CA ILE A 229 1.27 -18.47 1.62
C ILE A 229 0.45 -18.08 0.37
N PRO A 230 -0.69 -18.74 0.10
CA PRO A 230 -1.57 -18.42 -1.02
C PRO A 230 -2.11 -17.00 -0.93
N SER A 231 -2.41 -16.41 -2.08
CA SER A 231 -3.01 -15.08 -2.18
C SER A 231 -4.38 -15.12 -2.85
N VAL A 232 -5.27 -14.24 -2.41
CA VAL A 232 -6.55 -13.97 -3.06
C VAL A 232 -6.56 -12.52 -3.49
N TYR A 233 -6.54 -12.32 -4.81
CA TYR A 233 -6.59 -10.99 -5.40
C TYR A 233 -8.02 -10.62 -5.79
N GLY A 234 -8.49 -9.52 -5.24
CA GLY A 234 -9.78 -8.96 -5.56
C GLY A 234 -10.18 -7.90 -4.55
N ARG A 235 -10.94 -6.91 -5.03
CA ARG A 235 -11.50 -5.85 -4.20
C ARG A 235 -13.02 -6.00 -4.14
N PRO A 236 -13.58 -6.42 -2.99
CA PRO A 236 -14.99 -6.75 -2.90
C PRO A 236 -15.86 -5.48 -2.88
N TYR A 237 -16.53 -5.19 -3.99
CA TYR A 237 -17.59 -4.18 -4.09
C TYR A 237 -18.91 -4.83 -4.50
N GLY A 238 -20.02 -4.28 -4.00
CA GLY A 238 -21.35 -4.84 -4.22
C GLY A 238 -21.58 -6.14 -3.45
N LEU A 239 -22.83 -6.60 -3.41
CA LEU A 239 -23.16 -7.82 -2.70
C LEU A 239 -22.61 -9.03 -3.44
N GLU A 240 -22.87 -9.14 -4.74
CA GLU A 240 -22.48 -10.31 -5.53
C GLU A 240 -20.96 -10.35 -5.73
N GLY A 241 -20.30 -9.19 -5.88
CA GLY A 241 -18.85 -9.11 -5.90
C GLY A 241 -18.21 -9.59 -4.59
N THR A 242 -18.77 -9.16 -3.45
CA THR A 242 -18.33 -9.63 -2.13
C THR A 242 -18.55 -11.12 -1.95
N LEU A 243 -19.72 -11.66 -2.33
CA LEU A 243 -20.02 -13.09 -2.21
C LEU A 243 -19.06 -13.96 -3.04
N ARG A 244 -18.74 -13.55 -4.28
CA ARG A 244 -17.76 -14.26 -5.12
C ARG A 244 -16.37 -14.23 -4.49
N TRP A 245 -15.96 -13.07 -3.99
CA TRP A 245 -14.66 -12.91 -3.35
C TRP A 245 -14.53 -13.75 -2.07
N VAL A 246 -15.56 -13.79 -1.21
CA VAL A 246 -15.58 -14.64 -0.01
C VAL A 246 -15.39 -16.12 -0.36
N LYS A 247 -16.01 -16.61 -1.43
CA LYS A 247 -15.82 -18.00 -1.90
C LYS A 247 -14.38 -18.30 -2.32
N GLN A 248 -13.69 -17.34 -2.94
CA GLN A 248 -12.26 -17.48 -3.27
C GLN A 248 -11.40 -17.54 -2.00
N VAL A 249 -11.75 -16.75 -0.98
CA VAL A 249 -11.09 -16.81 0.33
C VAL A 249 -11.34 -18.14 1.03
N GLU A 250 -12.56 -18.68 1.00
CA GLU A 250 -12.88 -20.03 1.51
C GLU A 250 -11.99 -21.10 0.88
N GLU A 251 -11.86 -21.07 -0.45
CA GLU A 251 -11.05 -22.03 -1.21
C GLU A 251 -9.56 -21.92 -0.86
N ALA A 252 -9.00 -20.71 -0.84
CA ALA A 252 -7.59 -20.48 -0.53
C ALA A 252 -7.23 -20.82 0.93
N ALA A 253 -8.15 -20.55 1.86
CA ALA A 253 -7.95 -20.80 3.28
C ALA A 253 -8.30 -22.23 3.71
N GLY A 254 -9.10 -22.96 2.92
CA GLY A 254 -9.71 -24.21 3.35
C GLY A 254 -10.73 -24.01 4.47
N LEU A 255 -11.41 -22.86 4.50
CA LEU A 255 -12.41 -22.49 5.50
C LEU A 255 -13.82 -22.51 4.90
N ARG A 256 -14.83 -22.50 5.77
CA ARG A 256 -16.25 -22.48 5.37
C ARG A 256 -17.01 -21.42 6.16
N THR A 257 -17.75 -20.61 5.44
CA THR A 257 -18.72 -19.67 6.00
C THR A 257 -20.00 -20.40 6.33
N ASP A 258 -20.59 -20.10 7.48
CA ASP A 258 -21.96 -20.48 7.78
C ASP A 258 -22.93 -19.57 7.01
N TRP A 259 -23.19 -19.92 5.75
CA TRP A 259 -24.11 -19.18 4.89
C TRP A 259 -25.57 -19.22 5.37
N GLU A 260 -25.94 -20.22 6.16
CA GLU A 260 -27.30 -20.39 6.68
C GLU A 260 -27.60 -19.33 7.74
N SER A 261 -26.68 -19.10 8.68
CA SER A 261 -26.84 -18.03 9.68
C SER A 261 -26.93 -16.63 9.07
N LEU A 262 -26.35 -16.43 7.88
CA LEU A 262 -26.36 -15.14 7.17
C LEU A 262 -27.55 -14.97 6.23
N ALA A 263 -28.35 -16.02 5.98
CA ALA A 263 -29.40 -16.01 4.95
C ALA A 263 -30.39 -14.84 5.12
N GLY A 264 -30.83 -14.55 6.35
CA GLY A 264 -31.73 -13.44 6.64
C GLY A 264 -31.12 -12.06 6.36
N ARG A 265 -29.83 -11.86 6.71
CA ARG A 265 -29.11 -10.62 6.42
C ARG A 265 -28.92 -10.43 4.90
N LEU A 266 -28.56 -11.50 4.19
CA LEU A 266 -28.39 -11.49 2.74
C LEU A 266 -29.71 -11.17 2.03
N ALA A 267 -30.83 -11.76 2.46
CA ALA A 267 -32.16 -11.46 1.91
C ALA A 267 -32.52 -9.98 2.06
N ARG A 268 -32.25 -9.39 3.23
CA ARG A 268 -32.47 -7.96 3.48
C ARG A 268 -31.61 -7.08 2.59
N LEU A 269 -30.32 -7.39 2.43
CA LEU A 269 -29.42 -6.64 1.54
C LEU A 269 -29.87 -6.71 0.08
N LYS A 270 -30.26 -7.89 -0.41
CA LYS A 270 -30.82 -8.07 -1.75
C LYS A 270 -32.07 -7.24 -1.98
N ALA A 271 -32.98 -7.22 -1.00
CA ALA A 271 -34.19 -6.39 -1.08
C ALA A 271 -33.87 -4.88 -1.13
N LEU A 272 -32.90 -4.42 -0.34
CA LEU A 272 -32.45 -3.02 -0.37
C LEU A 272 -31.85 -2.65 -1.73
N ILE A 273 -30.97 -3.48 -2.28
CA ILE A 273 -30.36 -3.27 -3.60
C ILE A 273 -31.43 -3.26 -4.69
N ALA A 274 -32.40 -4.17 -4.63
CA ALA A 274 -33.54 -4.20 -5.57
C ALA A 274 -34.38 -2.91 -5.50
N GLY A 275 -34.60 -2.37 -4.30
CA GLY A 275 -35.27 -1.08 -4.12
C GLY A 275 -34.49 0.08 -4.74
N VAL A 276 -33.17 0.12 -4.55
CA VAL A 276 -32.29 1.13 -5.17
C VAL A 276 -32.30 1.02 -6.69
N LYS A 277 -32.22 -0.20 -7.24
CA LYS A 277 -32.33 -0.48 -8.68
C LYS A 277 -33.64 0.05 -9.26
N ALA A 278 -34.78 -0.28 -8.63
CA ALA A 278 -36.08 0.19 -9.07
C ALA A 278 -36.20 1.73 -9.07
N ALA A 279 -35.67 2.38 -8.03
CA ALA A 279 -35.63 3.84 -7.94
C ALA A 279 -34.73 4.45 -9.03
N ALA A 280 -33.57 3.84 -9.29
CA ALA A 280 -32.60 4.31 -10.26
C ALA A 280 -33.15 4.30 -11.69
N SER A 281 -33.91 3.26 -12.08
CA SER A 281 -34.46 3.06 -13.42
C SER A 281 -35.68 3.95 -13.77
N SER A 282 -36.26 4.68 -12.81
CA SER A 282 -37.63 5.21 -12.94
C SER A 282 -37.80 6.56 -13.66
N LYS A 283 -36.74 7.28 -14.09
CA LYS A 283 -36.90 8.71 -14.47
C LYS A 283 -36.21 9.20 -15.75
N SER A 284 -35.22 8.50 -16.30
CA SER A 284 -34.53 8.83 -17.57
C SER A 284 -33.40 7.81 -17.81
N PRO A 285 -32.89 7.62 -19.04
CA PRO A 285 -31.66 6.88 -19.25
C PRO A 285 -30.52 7.59 -18.51
N LYS A 286 -29.94 6.91 -17.52
CA LYS A 286 -28.80 7.37 -16.75
C LYS A 286 -27.58 6.58 -17.18
N ALA A 287 -26.48 7.28 -17.43
CA ALA A 287 -25.17 6.67 -17.58
C ALA A 287 -24.28 7.15 -16.43
N VAL A 288 -23.48 6.26 -15.89
CA VAL A 288 -22.51 6.57 -14.84
C VAL A 288 -21.13 6.62 -15.47
N VAL A 289 -20.39 7.70 -15.23
CA VAL A 289 -18.97 7.78 -15.60
C VAL A 289 -18.15 7.62 -14.33
N ILE A 290 -17.24 6.65 -14.34
CA ILE A 290 -16.32 6.42 -13.23
C ILE A 290 -14.87 6.48 -13.72
N GLY A 291 -14.01 7.06 -12.89
CA GLY A 291 -12.57 7.10 -13.09
C GLY A 291 -11.86 6.99 -11.75
N GLY A 292 -10.66 6.42 -11.76
CA GLY A 292 -9.89 6.16 -10.55
C GLY A 292 -8.99 4.95 -10.72
N HIS A 293 -8.53 4.41 -9.58
CA HIS A 293 -7.68 3.23 -9.56
C HIS A 293 -8.39 2.03 -10.24
N PRO A 294 -7.71 1.27 -11.13
CA PRO A 294 -8.35 0.20 -11.90
C PRO A 294 -9.11 -0.82 -11.06
N ASP A 295 -8.54 -1.26 -9.92
CA ASP A 295 -9.17 -2.27 -9.06
C ASP A 295 -10.47 -1.79 -8.42
N THR A 296 -10.52 -0.51 -8.03
CA THR A 296 -11.71 0.14 -7.49
C THR A 296 -12.76 0.35 -8.58
N VAL A 297 -12.32 0.81 -9.75
CA VAL A 297 -13.19 1.01 -10.93
C VAL A 297 -13.83 -0.30 -11.37
N ILE A 298 -13.08 -1.40 -11.43
CA ILE A 298 -13.60 -2.71 -11.83
C ILE A 298 -14.67 -3.18 -10.84
N GLY A 299 -14.40 -3.11 -9.53
CA GLY A 299 -15.37 -3.54 -8.52
C GLY A 299 -16.64 -2.69 -8.50
N LEU A 300 -16.49 -1.36 -8.51
CA LEU A 300 -17.63 -0.44 -8.57
C LEU A 300 -18.44 -0.61 -9.85
N ARG A 301 -17.78 -0.80 -10.99
CA ARG A 301 -18.46 -1.08 -12.26
C ARG A 301 -19.35 -2.31 -12.14
N SER A 302 -18.82 -3.44 -11.68
CA SER A 302 -19.61 -4.67 -11.51
C SER A 302 -20.81 -4.45 -10.60
N PHE A 303 -20.66 -3.73 -9.50
CA PHE A 303 -21.80 -3.39 -8.64
C PHE A 303 -22.86 -2.55 -9.37
N ILE A 304 -22.46 -1.50 -10.07
CA ILE A 304 -23.39 -0.56 -10.72
C ILE A 304 -24.06 -1.19 -11.95
N GLU A 305 -23.32 -1.91 -12.79
CA GLU A 305 -23.87 -2.55 -13.98
C GLU A 305 -24.69 -3.79 -13.62
N ASP A 306 -24.12 -4.72 -12.87
CA ASP A 306 -24.72 -6.04 -12.65
C ASP A 306 -25.85 -5.97 -11.60
N GLU A 307 -25.64 -5.22 -10.51
CA GLU A 307 -26.58 -5.18 -9.39
C GLU A 307 -27.57 -4.02 -9.51
N LEU A 308 -27.12 -2.81 -9.89
CA LEU A 308 -28.00 -1.65 -10.04
C LEU A 308 -28.59 -1.48 -11.44
N GLY A 309 -28.10 -2.21 -12.45
CA GLY A 309 -28.65 -2.18 -13.81
C GLY A 309 -28.45 -0.84 -14.53
N LEU A 310 -27.40 -0.09 -14.20
CA LEU A 310 -27.07 1.18 -14.83
C LEU A 310 -25.85 1.02 -15.74
N PRO A 311 -25.88 1.52 -16.99
CA PRO A 311 -24.71 1.48 -17.88
C PRO A 311 -23.57 2.33 -17.32
N VAL A 312 -22.35 1.78 -17.33
CA VAL A 312 -21.16 2.45 -16.82
C VAL A 312 -20.14 2.67 -17.94
N HIS A 313 -19.64 3.90 -18.04
CA HIS A 313 -18.48 4.23 -18.86
C HIS A 313 -17.27 4.44 -17.95
N CYS A 314 -16.25 3.62 -18.11
CA CYS A 314 -15.00 3.75 -17.38
C CYS A 314 -14.02 4.62 -18.16
N TYR A 315 -13.37 5.55 -17.47
CA TYR A 315 -12.21 6.26 -17.99
C TYR A 315 -10.99 5.92 -17.12
N SER A 316 -9.96 5.34 -17.73
CA SER A 316 -8.66 5.17 -17.08
C SER A 316 -7.82 6.40 -17.36
N SER A 317 -7.40 7.11 -16.32
CA SER A 317 -6.44 8.21 -16.45
C SER A 317 -4.99 7.74 -16.51
N VAL A 318 -4.75 6.42 -16.44
CA VAL A 318 -3.41 5.79 -16.41
C VAL A 318 -3.47 4.40 -17.03
#